data_AF-A0A0B4C2D0-F1
#
_entry.id   AF-A0A0B4C2D0-F1
#
_cell.length_a   1.000
_cell.length_b   1.000
_cell.length_c   1.000
_cell.angle_alpha   90.00
_cell.angle_beta   90.00
_cell.angle_gamma   90.00
#
_symmetry.space_group_name_H-M   'P 1'
#
loop_
_entity.id
_entity.type
_entity.pdbx_description
1 polymer ?
#
loop_
_entity_poly.entity_id
_entity_poly.type
_entity_poly.pdbx_seq_one_letter_code
_entity_poly.pdbx_strand_id
1 'polypeptide(L)'
;MTQLTEAEWEERFVPVAKRGQNYLLFDGYRTDERAFLEVVGNNRIWTHIDAEGAVEYIPGFWRVNAMGYIVTMNPWAENEADLVVEIDLGFERDEDEDDEEDEDDDVDADYDTPGQGRGQGQ
;
A
#
# COMPACT_ATOMS: atom_id res chain seq x y z
N MET A 1 -12.98 -23.76 -3.59
CA MET A 1 -12.30 -22.46 -3.51
C MET A 1 -11.15 -22.48 -4.49
N THR A 2 -11.17 -21.55 -5.44
CA THR A 2 -10.10 -21.36 -6.41
C THR A 2 -9.37 -20.09 -5.99
N GLN A 3 -8.07 -20.19 -5.75
CA GLN A 3 -7.25 -19.07 -5.29
C GLN A 3 -6.63 -18.34 -6.49
N LEU A 4 -6.62 -17.01 -6.44
CA LEU A 4 -6.02 -16.14 -7.44
C LEU A 4 -5.02 -15.21 -6.77
N THR A 5 -3.92 -14.87 -7.45
CA THR A 5 -3.02 -13.82 -6.96
C THR A 5 -3.58 -12.43 -7.25
N GLU A 6 -3.13 -11.42 -6.51
CA GLU A 6 -3.54 -10.02 -6.73
C GLU A 6 -3.24 -9.57 -8.16
N ALA A 7 -2.04 -9.84 -8.68
CA ALA A 7 -1.66 -9.46 -10.04
C ALA A 7 -2.59 -10.08 -11.11
N GLU A 8 -2.89 -11.37 -11.00
CA GLU A 8 -3.83 -12.04 -11.91
C GLU A 8 -5.24 -11.45 -11.80
N TRP A 9 -5.66 -11.07 -10.59
CA TRP A 9 -6.93 -10.42 -10.36
C TRP A 9 -6.99 -9.04 -11.02
N GLU A 10 -5.95 -8.22 -10.87
CA GLU A 10 -5.88 -6.88 -11.44
C GLU A 10 -5.90 -6.91 -12.97
N GLU A 11 -5.11 -7.79 -13.58
CA GLU A 11 -5.07 -7.94 -15.04
C GLU A 11 -6.43 -8.38 -15.60
N ARG A 12 -7.13 -9.25 -14.87
CA ARG A 12 -8.38 -9.85 -15.34
C ARG A 12 -9.59 -8.98 -15.12
N PHE A 13 -9.72 -8.41 -13.92
CA PHE A 13 -10.94 -7.71 -13.51
C PHE A 13 -10.81 -6.18 -13.61
N VAL A 14 -9.59 -5.66 -13.58
CA VAL A 14 -9.26 -4.24 -13.76
C VAL A 14 -10.01 -3.36 -12.74
N PRO A 15 -9.45 -3.16 -11.54
CA PRO A 15 -10.12 -2.37 -10.51
C PRO A 15 -10.35 -0.92 -10.95
N VAL A 16 -11.48 -0.38 -10.54
CA VAL A 16 -11.91 0.98 -10.87
C VAL A 16 -11.65 1.88 -9.67
N ALA A 17 -10.72 2.82 -9.84
CA ALA A 17 -10.48 3.86 -8.85
C ALA A 17 -11.69 4.77 -8.69
N LYS A 18 -11.91 5.21 -7.46
CA LYS A 18 -12.97 6.16 -7.15
C LYS A 18 -12.71 7.50 -7.86
N ARG A 19 -13.77 8.08 -8.42
CA ARG A 19 -13.66 9.29 -9.25
C ARG A 19 -12.98 10.44 -8.47
N GLY A 20 -11.80 10.85 -8.93
CA GLY A 20 -11.02 11.93 -8.32
C GLY A 20 -10.22 11.51 -7.07
N GLN A 21 -10.08 10.21 -6.81
CA GLN A 21 -9.27 9.67 -5.72
C GLN A 21 -8.34 8.56 -6.26
N ASN A 22 -7.16 8.42 -5.64
CA ASN A 22 -6.21 7.34 -5.94
C ASN A 22 -6.45 6.10 -5.05
N TYR A 23 -7.69 5.90 -4.58
CA TYR A 23 -8.06 4.78 -3.72
C TYR A 23 -9.12 3.92 -4.43
N LEU A 24 -8.99 2.60 -4.28
CA LEU A 24 -9.89 1.60 -4.87
C LEU A 24 -11.08 1.25 -3.97
N LEU A 25 -10.92 1.46 -2.66
CA LEU A 25 -11.86 0.98 -1.65
C LEU A 25 -13.05 1.93 -1.48
N PHE A 26 -14.26 1.39 -1.66
CA PHE A 26 -15.51 2.01 -1.30
C PHE A 26 -15.94 1.54 0.07
N ASP A 27 -16.32 2.47 0.94
CA ASP A 27 -16.68 2.21 2.33
C ASP A 27 -18.13 1.66 2.42
N GLY A 28 -18.99 2.07 1.48
CA GLY A 28 -20.34 1.51 1.34
C GLY A 28 -21.33 1.93 2.43
N TYR A 29 -20.88 2.65 3.47
CA TYR A 29 -21.74 3.26 4.48
C TYR A 29 -22.27 4.64 4.05
N ARG A 30 -21.59 5.32 3.12
CA ARG A 30 -22.08 6.58 2.53
C ARG A 30 -23.21 6.31 1.53
N THR A 31 -24.30 7.07 1.61
CA THR A 31 -25.48 6.90 0.76
C THR A 31 -25.15 6.93 -0.73
N ASP A 32 -24.30 7.85 -1.18
CA ASP A 32 -23.90 7.97 -2.58
C ASP A 32 -23.07 6.77 -3.07
N GLU A 33 -22.17 6.26 -2.24
CA GLU A 33 -21.34 5.09 -2.56
C GLU A 33 -22.19 3.82 -2.58
N ARG A 34 -23.11 3.69 -1.63
CA ARG A 34 -24.04 2.57 -1.58
C ARG A 34 -24.93 2.55 -2.83
N ALA A 35 -25.50 3.69 -3.21
CA ALA A 35 -26.30 3.80 -4.42
C ALA A 35 -25.47 3.44 -5.67
N PHE A 36 -24.20 3.85 -5.73
CA PHE A 36 -23.29 3.46 -6.80
C PHE A 36 -23.04 1.94 -6.83
N LEU A 37 -22.73 1.31 -5.69
CA LEU A 37 -22.52 -0.13 -5.58
C LEU A 37 -23.79 -0.91 -5.98
N GLU A 38 -24.97 -0.44 -5.57
CA GLU A 38 -26.25 -1.06 -5.95
C GLU A 38 -26.51 -0.99 -7.47
N VAL A 39 -26.05 0.06 -8.16
CA VAL A 39 -26.20 0.23 -9.61
C VAL A 39 -25.18 -0.57 -10.41
N VAL A 40 -23.94 -0.67 -9.92
CA VAL A 40 -22.83 -1.38 -10.60
C VAL A 40 -23.15 -2.88 -10.78
N GLY A 41 -23.87 -3.46 -9.84
CA GLY A 41 -24.27 -4.87 -9.87
C GLY A 41 -23.26 -5.80 -9.17
N ASN A 42 -23.79 -6.85 -8.54
CA ASN A 42 -23.03 -7.75 -7.67
C ASN A 42 -21.84 -8.42 -8.36
N ASN A 43 -21.99 -8.74 -9.65
CA ASN A 43 -20.99 -9.42 -10.47
C ASN A 43 -19.76 -8.58 -10.82
N ARG A 44 -19.69 -7.33 -10.36
CA ARG A 44 -18.52 -6.45 -10.52
C ARG A 44 -17.94 -5.99 -9.20
N ILE A 45 -18.56 -6.42 -8.10
CA ILE A 45 -18.14 -6.04 -6.76
C ILE A 45 -17.32 -7.17 -6.18
N TRP A 46 -16.25 -6.78 -5.51
CA TRP A 46 -15.42 -7.61 -4.67
C TRP A 46 -15.47 -7.04 -3.26
N THR A 47 -15.70 -7.88 -2.26
CA THR A 47 -15.63 -7.47 -0.86
C THR A 47 -14.21 -7.70 -0.36
N HIS A 48 -13.65 -6.64 0.20
CA HIS A 48 -12.38 -6.67 0.92
C HIS A 48 -12.66 -7.13 2.35
N ILE A 49 -12.06 -8.26 2.74
CA ILE A 49 -12.23 -8.85 4.08
C ILE A 49 -10.87 -9.02 4.76
N ASP A 50 -10.90 -8.96 6.08
CA ASP A 50 -9.79 -9.35 6.94
C ASP A 50 -10.02 -10.78 7.42
N ALA A 51 -9.08 -11.65 7.06
CA ALA A 51 -9.17 -13.09 7.26
C ALA A 51 -7.93 -13.58 8.00
N GLU A 52 -8.08 -13.87 9.30
CA GLU A 52 -7.11 -14.55 10.18
C GLU A 52 -5.62 -14.30 9.87
N GLY A 53 -5.22 -13.02 9.80
CA GLY A 53 -3.82 -12.62 9.59
C GLY A 53 -3.43 -12.30 8.15
N ALA A 54 -4.39 -12.34 7.22
CA ALA A 54 -4.26 -11.92 5.84
C ALA A 54 -5.45 -11.06 5.42
N VAL A 55 -5.31 -10.43 4.26
CA VAL A 55 -6.37 -9.67 3.61
C VAL A 55 -6.78 -10.41 2.34
N GLU A 56 -8.08 -10.54 2.12
CA GLU A 56 -8.62 -11.26 0.96
C GLU A 56 -9.69 -10.45 0.21
N TYR A 57 -9.79 -10.68 -1.10
CA TYR A 57 -10.93 -10.23 -1.90
C TYR A 57 -11.83 -11.42 -2.26
N ILE A 58 -13.12 -11.28 -1.96
CA ILE A 58 -14.15 -12.27 -2.30
C ILE A 58 -15.19 -11.69 -3.26
N PRO A 59 -15.67 -12.45 -4.26
CA PRO A 59 -16.71 -12.01 -5.18
C PRO A 59 -18.01 -11.67 -4.46
N GLY A 60 -18.61 -10.55 -4.86
CA GLY A 60 -19.94 -10.11 -4.43
C GLY A 60 -19.93 -9.08 -3.31
N PHE A 61 -21.13 -8.67 -2.92
CA PHE A 61 -21.39 -7.64 -1.92
C PHE A 61 -21.73 -8.28 -0.56
N TRP A 62 -20.71 -8.57 0.23
CA TRP A 62 -20.82 -9.19 1.55
C TRP A 62 -20.83 -8.13 2.65
N ARG A 63 -21.64 -8.33 3.68
CA ARG A 63 -21.78 -7.36 4.78
C ARG A 63 -21.04 -7.76 6.06
N VAL A 64 -20.66 -9.03 6.18
CA VAL A 64 -20.04 -9.58 7.39
C VAL A 64 -18.53 -9.57 7.17
N ASN A 65 -17.78 -9.05 8.14
CA ASN A 65 -16.32 -8.89 8.09
C ASN A 65 -15.80 -8.09 6.87
N ALA A 66 -16.68 -7.31 6.24
CA ALA A 66 -16.33 -6.44 5.14
C ALA A 66 -15.60 -5.21 5.65
N MET A 67 -14.37 -5.02 5.21
CA MET A 67 -13.59 -3.78 5.40
C MET A 67 -13.89 -2.75 4.33
N GLY A 68 -14.42 -3.19 3.18
CA GLY A 68 -14.88 -2.31 2.12
C GLY A 68 -15.16 -3.09 0.84
N TYR A 69 -15.39 -2.35 -0.25
CA TYR A 69 -15.77 -2.92 -1.54
C TYR A 69 -14.89 -2.37 -2.64
N ILE A 70 -14.54 -3.22 -3.60
CA ILE A 70 -13.79 -2.83 -4.79
C ILE A 70 -14.68 -3.11 -6.00
N VAL A 71 -14.74 -2.14 -6.91
CA VAL A 71 -15.48 -2.27 -8.16
C VAL A 71 -14.51 -2.56 -9.28
N THR A 72 -14.89 -3.49 -10.14
CA THR A 72 -14.09 -3.96 -11.27
C THR A 72 -14.77 -3.63 -12.59
N MET A 73 -13.96 -3.37 -13.63
CA MET A 73 -14.47 -3.04 -14.95
C MET A 73 -15.09 -4.27 -15.62
N ASN A 74 -14.42 -5.42 -15.49
CA ASN A 74 -14.88 -6.69 -16.03
C ASN A 74 -15.65 -7.46 -14.95
N PRO A 75 -16.86 -7.95 -15.24
CA PRO A 75 -17.60 -8.75 -14.29
C PRO A 75 -17.00 -10.16 -14.14
N TRP A 76 -17.09 -10.72 -12.94
CA TRP A 76 -16.86 -12.15 -12.69
C TRP A 76 -18.08 -12.98 -13.13
N ALA A 77 -17.84 -14.20 -13.60
CA ALA A 77 -18.89 -15.12 -14.01
C ALA A 77 -19.43 -15.96 -12.84
N GLU A 78 -20.65 -16.50 -12.95
CA GLU A 78 -21.30 -17.23 -11.84
C GLU A 78 -20.49 -18.44 -11.35
N ASN A 79 -19.74 -19.10 -12.25
CA ASN A 79 -18.84 -20.20 -11.90
C ASN A 79 -17.56 -19.74 -11.17
N GLU A 80 -17.45 -18.45 -10.88
CA GLU A 80 -16.31 -17.79 -10.25
C GLU A 80 -16.69 -17.15 -8.91
N ALA A 81 -17.92 -17.37 -8.45
CA ALA A 81 -18.40 -16.86 -7.16
C ALA A 81 -17.61 -17.41 -5.95
N ASP A 82 -16.89 -18.52 -6.13
CA ASP A 82 -16.04 -19.18 -5.12
C ASP A 82 -14.54 -18.84 -5.27
N LEU A 83 -14.21 -17.81 -6.05
CA LEU A 83 -12.84 -17.27 -6.11
C LEU A 83 -12.46 -16.59 -4.80
N VAL A 84 -11.19 -16.67 -4.45
CA VAL A 84 -10.57 -15.91 -3.36
C VAL A 84 -9.27 -15.32 -3.87
N VAL A 85 -9.06 -14.03 -3.65
CA VAL A 85 -7.80 -13.36 -3.97
C VAL A 85 -7.08 -13.09 -2.66
N GLU A 86 -5.89 -13.65 -2.51
CA GLU A 86 -5.03 -13.36 -1.36
C GLU A 86 -4.19 -12.11 -1.67
N ILE A 87 -4.22 -11.14 -0.77
CA ILE A 87 -3.48 -9.88 -0.90
C ILE A 87 -2.21 -9.99 -0.09
N ASP A 88 -1.08 -9.96 -0.79
CA ASP A 88 0.22 -9.88 -0.15
C ASP A 88 0.44 -8.43 0.29
N LEU A 89 0.28 -8.18 1.59
CA LEU A 89 0.41 -6.83 2.14
C LEU A 89 1.86 -6.31 2.15
N GLY A 90 2.83 -7.05 1.60
CA GLY A 90 4.14 -6.54 1.26
C GLY A 90 4.76 -5.68 2.35
N PHE A 91 4.66 -6.10 3.63
CA PHE A 91 5.44 -5.47 4.70
C PHE A 91 6.90 -5.84 4.44
N GLU A 92 7.53 -5.14 3.50
CA GLU A 92 8.96 -4.91 3.51
C GLU A 92 9.22 -4.24 4.84
N ARG A 93 9.63 -5.01 5.84
CA ARG A 93 10.19 -4.48 7.07
C ARG A 93 11.39 -3.70 6.59
N ASP A 94 11.29 -2.37 6.50
CA ASP A 94 12.44 -1.49 6.40
C ASP A 94 13.32 -1.87 7.60
N GLU A 95 14.28 -2.77 7.38
CA GLU A 95 15.39 -2.98 8.29
C GLU A 95 16.24 -1.73 8.06
N ASP A 96 15.93 -0.66 8.79
CA ASP A 96 16.81 0.51 8.91
C ASP A 96 18.22 -0.01 9.21
N GLU A 97 19.08 -0.03 8.18
CA GLU A 97 20.52 -0.28 8.31
C GLU A 97 21.08 0.91 9.10
N ASP A 98 21.38 0.67 10.38
CA ASP A 98 22.14 1.55 11.27
C ASP A 98 23.54 1.76 10.66
N ASP A 99 23.68 2.80 9.83
CA ASP A 99 24.97 3.26 9.31
C ASP A 99 25.66 4.05 10.43
N GLU A 100 26.37 3.34 11.31
CA GLU A 100 27.30 3.96 12.25
C GLU A 100 28.50 4.53 11.46
N GLU A 101 28.47 5.82 11.16
CA GLU A 101 29.60 6.56 10.59
C GLU A 101 30.76 6.64 11.63
N ASP A 102 31.74 5.73 11.50
CA ASP A 102 33.06 5.84 12.14
C ASP A 102 33.85 6.99 11.48
N GLU A 103 33.84 8.18 12.10
CA GLU A 103 34.77 9.28 11.78
C GLU A 103 36.03 9.20 12.66
N ASP A 104 36.95 8.29 12.32
CA ASP A 104 38.36 8.40 12.71
C ASP A 104 39.16 9.00 11.54
N ASP A 105 39.46 10.31 11.59
CA ASP A 105 40.53 10.91 10.77
C ASP A 105 41.43 11.79 11.64
N ASP A 106 42.40 11.13 12.27
CA ASP A 106 43.63 11.74 12.78
C ASP A 106 44.43 12.34 11.61
N VAL A 107 44.19 13.61 11.30
CA VAL A 107 45.07 14.39 10.43
C VAL A 107 46.17 15.09 11.24
N ASP A 108 47.32 14.43 11.27
CA ASP A 108 48.62 14.93 11.68
C ASP A 108 49.06 16.07 10.73
N ALA A 109 48.89 17.33 11.16
CA ALA A 109 49.36 18.50 10.42
C ALA A 109 50.58 19.14 11.11
N ASP A 110 51.74 18.54 10.87
CA ASP A 110 53.06 19.15 11.04
C ASP A 110 53.22 20.29 10.02
N TYR A 111 53.12 21.55 10.46
CA TYR A 111 53.73 22.68 9.73
C TYR A 111 54.35 23.71 10.69
N ASP A 112 55.68 23.60 10.71
CA ASP A 112 56.76 24.50 11.10
C ASP A 112 56.47 26.04 11.09
N THR A 113 56.86 26.70 12.18
CA THR A 113 56.80 28.16 12.44
C THR A 113 58.14 28.82 12.08
N PRO A 114 58.21 30.05 11.54
CA PRO A 114 58.67 31.16 12.41
C PRO A 114 58.21 32.59 12.05
N GLY A 115 57.74 33.33 13.07
CA GLY A 115 58.45 34.54 13.55
C GLY A 115 58.02 35.95 13.09
N GLN A 116 57.94 36.83 14.11
CA GLN A 116 57.96 38.32 14.12
C GLN A 116 56.62 39.04 13.88
N GLY A 117 56.11 39.94 14.72
CA GLY A 117 56.55 40.52 15.99
C GLY A 117 55.85 41.89 16.24
N ARG A 118 55.62 42.23 17.52
CA ARG A 118 55.28 43.58 18.10
C ARG A 118 53.88 44.12 17.75
N GLY A 119 53.05 44.64 18.65
CA GLY A 119 53.12 44.94 20.09
C GLY A 119 52.09 46.04 20.43
N GLN A 120 51.61 46.05 21.68
CA GLN A 120 50.94 47.15 22.40
C GLN A 120 49.55 47.56 21.86
N GLY A 121 48.48 47.66 22.66
CA GLY A 121 48.37 48.16 24.02
C GLY A 121 47.72 49.53 24.01
N GLN A 122 46.39 49.58 24.20
CA GLN A 122 45.62 50.54 24.99
C GLN A 122 44.11 50.34 24.79
#